data_AF-A0A816HGE8-F1
#
_entry.id   AF-A0A816HGE8-F1
#
_cell.length_a   1.000
_cell.length_b   1.000
_cell.length_c   1.000
_cell.angle_alpha   90.00
_cell.angle_beta   90.00
_cell.angle_gamma   90.00
#
_symmetry.space_group_name_H-M   'P 1'
#
loop_
_entity.id
_entity.type
_entity.pdbx_description
1 polymer ?
#
loop_
_entity_poly.entity_id
_entity_poly.type
_entity_poly.pdbx_seq_one_letter_code
_entity_poly.pdbx_strand_id
1 'polypeptide(L)'
;MTDKSLSILPNELFHHILKYLDTHFIIFTLRRVSKQFYDITNRYNGYLLDVNSMSSSHLKIISRIIRPESITALKFHDEPNQQSQIGLFFSIFNIDQLVSLKTIVVGDCFHSENYQHLQKLPIKNLASLHISYDRKYETYALPFISKVLSLPTLHQLHLIQSNFTLKDI
;
A
#
# COMPACT_ATOMS: atom_id res chain seq x y z
N MET A 1 8.47 42.07 8.23
CA MET A 1 7.60 40.91 7.92
C MET A 1 8.51 39.73 7.66
N THR A 2 8.49 38.71 8.51
CA THR A 2 9.23 37.47 8.24
C THR A 2 8.49 36.73 7.15
N ASP A 3 9.07 36.72 5.95
CA ASP A 3 8.52 35.99 4.82
C ASP A 3 8.60 34.50 5.14
N LYS A 4 7.48 33.93 5.60
CA LYS A 4 7.40 32.52 6.00
C LYS A 4 7.27 31.67 4.74
N SER A 5 8.40 31.50 4.05
CA SER A 5 8.48 30.61 2.89
C SER A 5 8.55 29.14 3.34
N LEU A 6 7.91 28.25 2.61
CA LEU A 6 8.10 26.81 2.78
C LEU A 6 9.55 26.38 2.41
N SER A 7 10.27 27.19 1.64
CA SER A 7 11.60 26.83 1.12
C SER A 7 12.68 26.69 2.19
N ILE A 8 12.47 27.28 3.37
CA ILE A 8 13.39 27.22 4.51
C ILE A 8 13.15 26.02 5.44
N LEU A 9 12.10 25.22 5.20
CA LEU A 9 11.82 24.04 6.02
C LEU A 9 12.85 22.93 5.78
N PRO A 10 13.34 22.27 6.84
CA PRO A 10 14.14 21.06 6.73
C PRO A 10 13.39 19.93 5.99
N ASN A 11 14.13 19.08 5.28
CA ASN A 11 13.57 17.98 4.49
C ASN A 11 12.82 16.97 5.37
N GLU A 12 13.22 16.82 6.63
CA GLU A 12 12.59 15.93 7.61
C GLU A 12 11.16 16.35 7.91
N LEU A 13 10.90 17.66 7.98
CA LEU A 13 9.54 18.19 8.18
C LEU A 13 8.69 17.96 6.94
N PHE A 14 9.27 18.14 5.74
CA PHE A 14 8.57 17.76 4.52
C PHE A 14 8.24 16.26 4.49
N HIS A 15 9.19 15.38 4.79
CA HIS A 15 8.93 13.94 4.87
C HIS A 15 7.85 13.60 5.90
N HIS A 16 7.77 14.33 7.01
CA HIS A 16 6.69 14.19 7.97
C HIS A 16 5.33 14.59 7.38
N ILE A 17 5.26 15.70 6.64
CA ILE A 17 4.06 16.13 5.92
C ILE A 17 3.64 15.09 4.88
N LEU A 18 4.60 14.55 4.11
CA LEU A 18 4.33 13.57 3.05
C LEU A 18 3.66 12.30 3.58
N LYS A 19 3.86 11.93 4.85
CA LYS A 19 3.21 10.74 5.45
C LYS A 19 1.68 10.84 5.47
N TYR A 20 1.13 12.04 5.38
CA TYR A 20 -0.32 12.28 5.39
C TYR A 20 -0.89 12.50 4.00
N LEU A 21 -0.07 12.38 2.95
CA LEU A 21 -0.48 12.54 1.56
C LEU A 21 -0.47 11.18 0.86
N ASP A 22 -1.42 10.96 -0.04
CA ASP A 22 -1.42 9.76 -0.87
C ASP A 22 -0.33 9.82 -1.95
N THR A 23 0.14 8.66 -2.39
CA THR A 23 1.23 8.57 -3.37
C THR A 23 0.87 9.24 -4.70
N HIS A 24 -0.39 9.19 -5.12
CA HIS A 24 -0.80 9.83 -6.36
C HIS A 24 -0.61 11.35 -6.26
N PHE A 25 -1.07 11.98 -5.17
CA PHE A 25 -0.85 13.40 -4.93
C PHE A 25 0.63 13.77 -4.87
N ILE A 26 1.44 12.99 -4.16
CA ILE A 26 2.89 13.25 -4.04
C ILE A 26 3.56 13.26 -5.43
N ILE A 27 3.27 12.26 -6.26
CA ILE A 27 3.96 12.05 -7.55
C ILE A 27 3.41 12.96 -8.66
N PHE A 28 2.09 13.13 -8.74
CA PHE A 28 1.45 13.82 -9.86
C PHE A 28 1.19 15.31 -9.59
N THR A 29 1.09 15.71 -8.32
CA THR A 29 0.84 17.11 -7.93
C THR A 29 2.09 17.72 -7.32
N LEU A 30 2.49 17.27 -6.12
CA LEU A 30 3.49 17.96 -5.31
C LEU A 30 4.86 18.02 -5.98
N ARG A 31 5.32 16.89 -6.55
CA ARG A 31 6.59 16.76 -7.25
C ARG A 31 6.78 17.78 -8.39
N ARG A 32 5.69 18.29 -8.98
CA ARG A 32 5.72 19.21 -10.12
C ARG A 32 5.71 20.68 -9.72
N VAL A 33 5.53 20.99 -8.44
CA VAL A 33 5.40 22.38 -7.95
C VAL A 33 6.73 23.13 -8.01
N SER A 34 7.83 22.49 -7.57
CA SER A 34 9.15 23.12 -7.55
C SER A 34 10.27 22.09 -7.62
N LYS A 35 11.49 22.54 -7.95
CA LYS A 35 12.69 21.69 -7.91
C LYS A 35 12.94 21.11 -6.52
N GLN A 36 12.67 21.87 -5.47
CA GLN A 36 12.79 21.39 -4.09
C GLN A 36 11.84 20.22 -3.81
N PHE A 37 10.56 20.34 -4.18
CA PHE A 37 9.62 19.22 -4.03
C PHE A 37 9.98 18.03 -4.91
N TYR A 38 10.51 18.27 -6.12
CA TYR A 38 11.05 17.21 -6.96
C TYR A 38 12.16 16.42 -6.25
N ASP A 39 13.14 17.12 -5.66
CA ASP A 39 14.26 16.51 -4.97
C ASP A 39 13.83 15.78 -3.68
N ILE A 40 12.91 16.38 -2.91
CA ILE A 40 12.36 15.79 -1.68
C ILE A 40 11.61 14.50 -1.99
N THR A 41 10.69 14.53 -2.97
CA THR A 41 9.89 13.35 -3.31
C THR A 41 10.75 12.19 -3.85
N ASN A 42 11.81 12.48 -4.61
CA ASN A 42 12.75 11.43 -5.07
C ASN A 42 13.52 10.76 -3.91
N ARG A 43 13.70 11.46 -2.79
CA ARG A 43 14.40 10.95 -1.59
C ARG A 43 13.44 10.36 -0.56
N TYR A 44 12.15 10.63 -0.68
CA TYR A 44 11.13 10.10 0.22
C TYR A 44 11.08 8.57 0.17
N ASN A 45 10.93 7.95 1.34
CA ASN A 45 10.99 6.50 1.53
C ASN A 45 9.84 5.94 2.39
N GLY A 46 8.69 6.61 2.35
CA GLY A 46 7.51 6.25 3.13
C GLY A 46 6.24 6.08 2.30
N TYR A 47 6.35 5.66 1.05
CA TYR A 47 5.20 5.62 0.14
C TYR A 47 4.17 4.58 0.59
N LEU A 48 2.90 4.99 0.55
CA LEU A 48 1.74 4.14 0.69
C LEU A 48 1.07 3.98 -0.67
N LEU A 49 1.04 2.76 -1.20
CA LEU A 49 0.33 2.46 -2.44
C LEU A 49 -1.04 1.85 -2.14
N ASP A 50 -2.08 2.60 -2.45
CA ASP A 50 -3.43 2.06 -2.59
C ASP A 50 -3.62 1.63 -4.05
N VAL A 51 -3.44 0.33 -4.29
CA VAL A 51 -3.37 -0.27 -5.63
C VAL A 51 -4.70 -0.13 -6.38
N ASN A 52 -5.81 -0.12 -5.64
CA ASN A 52 -7.15 -0.07 -6.20
C ASN A 52 -7.60 1.35 -6.52
N SER A 53 -7.13 2.34 -5.75
CA SER A 53 -7.39 3.76 -6.06
C SER A 53 -6.73 4.26 -7.36
N MET A 54 -5.81 3.47 -7.94
CA MET A 54 -4.99 3.89 -9.08
C MET A 54 -5.45 3.26 -10.39
N SER A 55 -5.48 4.07 -11.45
CA SER A 55 -5.61 3.54 -12.80
C SER A 55 -4.36 2.75 -13.20
N SER A 56 -4.53 1.82 -14.15
CA SER A 56 -3.40 1.03 -14.67
C SER A 56 -2.29 1.88 -15.28
N SER A 57 -2.62 3.03 -15.86
CA SER A 57 -1.62 3.98 -16.39
C SER A 57 -0.86 4.67 -15.26
N HIS A 58 -1.54 5.09 -14.19
CA HIS A 58 -0.89 5.65 -13.01
C HIS A 58 0.03 4.64 -12.34
N LEU A 59 -0.41 3.38 -12.20
CA LEU A 59 0.40 2.33 -11.60
C LEU A 59 1.71 2.08 -12.38
N LYS A 60 1.63 2.04 -13.72
CA LYS A 60 2.81 1.92 -14.62
C LYS A 60 3.74 3.13 -14.54
N ILE A 61 3.23 4.32 -14.31
CA ILE A 61 4.06 5.53 -14.15
C ILE A 61 4.73 5.50 -12.78
N ILE A 62 3.97 5.18 -11.73
CA ILE A 62 4.46 5.10 -10.35
C ILE A 62 5.58 4.08 -10.24
N SER A 63 5.45 2.90 -10.85
CA SER A 63 6.51 1.88 -10.81
C SER A 63 7.83 2.29 -11.46
N ARG A 64 7.81 3.28 -12.37
CA ARG A 64 9.01 3.84 -13.00
C ARG A 64 9.64 4.96 -12.16
N ILE A 65 8.85 5.61 -11.32
CA ILE A 65 9.29 6.78 -10.53
C ILE A 65 9.70 6.35 -9.12
N ILE A 66 8.93 5.46 -8.51
CA ILE A 66 9.11 5.03 -7.13
C ILE A 66 9.96 3.77 -7.09
N ARG A 67 11.00 3.82 -6.25
CA ARG A 67 11.85 2.68 -5.94
C ARG A 67 11.06 1.68 -5.08
N PRO A 68 10.99 0.39 -5.39
CA PRO A 68 10.22 -0.56 -4.58
C PRO A 68 10.62 -0.56 -3.08
N GLU A 69 11.89 -0.32 -2.78
CA GLU A 69 12.42 -0.25 -1.41
C GLU A 69 11.93 0.98 -0.63
N SER A 70 11.31 1.95 -1.30
CA SER A 70 10.73 3.16 -0.71
C SER A 70 9.25 3.01 -0.34
N ILE A 71 8.64 1.88 -0.67
CA ILE A 71 7.24 1.55 -0.34
C ILE A 71 7.21 0.92 1.05
N THR A 72 6.47 1.54 1.95
CA THR A 72 6.33 1.08 3.34
C THR A 72 4.96 0.51 3.64
N ALA A 73 3.95 0.84 2.82
CA ALA A 73 2.59 0.40 3.01
C ALA A 73 1.93 0.02 1.68
N LEU A 74 1.20 -1.10 1.69
CA LEU A 74 0.34 -1.53 0.59
C LEU A 74 -1.09 -1.63 1.06
N LYS A 75 -2.01 -1.20 0.21
CA LYS A 75 -3.44 -1.36 0.39
C LYS A 75 -4.04 -2.00 -0.85
N PHE A 76 -4.72 -3.12 -0.63
CA PHE A 76 -5.44 -3.92 -1.61
C PHE A 76 -6.89 -4.00 -1.14
N HIS A 77 -7.86 -3.68 -1.99
CA HIS A 77 -9.28 -3.83 -1.73
C HIS A 77 -9.93 -4.45 -2.96
N ASP A 78 -10.71 -5.52 -2.83
CA ASP A 78 -11.42 -6.06 -3.98
C ASP A 78 -12.75 -5.32 -4.14
N GLU A 79 -12.86 -4.53 -5.21
CA GLU A 79 -14.15 -4.07 -5.70
C GLU A 79 -14.56 -4.97 -6.87
N PRO A 80 -15.85 -5.32 -7.04
CA PRO A 80 -16.33 -6.27 -8.05
C PRO A 80 -15.91 -6.00 -9.50
N ASN A 81 -15.40 -4.78 -9.80
CA ASN A 81 -14.95 -4.34 -11.13
C ASN A 81 -13.45 -4.03 -11.22
N GLN A 82 -12.65 -4.29 -10.17
CA GLN A 82 -11.24 -3.85 -10.08
C GLN A 82 -10.20 -4.96 -9.87
N GLN A 83 -10.61 -6.23 -9.98
CA GLN A 83 -9.75 -7.42 -9.83
C GLN A 83 -8.45 -7.36 -10.67
N SER A 84 -8.48 -6.63 -11.80
CA SER A 84 -7.32 -6.47 -12.69
C SER A 84 -6.14 -5.69 -12.09
N GLN A 85 -6.34 -4.81 -11.10
CA GLN A 85 -5.24 -3.96 -10.60
C GLN A 85 -4.29 -4.69 -9.68
N ILE A 86 -4.78 -5.66 -8.90
CA ILE A 86 -3.92 -6.47 -8.01
C ILE A 86 -2.98 -7.30 -8.86
N GLY A 87 -3.51 -8.10 -9.79
CA GLY A 87 -2.68 -8.87 -10.73
C GLY A 87 -1.68 -7.98 -11.49
N LEU A 88 -2.12 -6.82 -11.96
CA LEU A 88 -1.25 -5.85 -12.63
C LEU A 88 -0.12 -5.34 -11.72
N PHE A 89 -0.40 -5.00 -10.45
CA PHE A 89 0.63 -4.61 -9.49
C PHE A 89 1.72 -5.68 -9.37
N PHE A 90 1.33 -6.93 -9.16
CA PHE A 90 2.28 -8.05 -9.06
C PHE A 90 3.03 -8.36 -10.36
N SER A 91 2.51 -7.92 -11.51
CA SER A 91 3.21 -8.03 -12.80
C SER A 91 4.24 -6.92 -13.06
N ILE A 92 4.07 -5.76 -12.42
CA ILE A 92 4.90 -4.58 -12.64
C ILE A 92 5.97 -4.44 -11.55
N PHE A 93 5.61 -4.72 -10.29
CA PHE A 93 6.53 -4.60 -9.17
C PHE A 93 7.22 -5.93 -8.88
N ASN A 94 8.55 -5.91 -8.82
CA ASN A 94 9.29 -7.00 -8.21
C ASN A 94 9.08 -6.97 -6.70
N ILE A 95 8.16 -7.82 -6.22
CA ILE A 95 7.76 -7.86 -4.81
C ILE A 95 8.90 -8.15 -3.86
N ASP A 96 9.95 -8.86 -4.28
CA ASP A 96 11.11 -9.16 -3.42
C ASP A 96 11.90 -7.89 -3.05
N GLN A 97 11.76 -6.82 -3.84
CA GLN A 97 12.38 -5.52 -3.59
C GLN A 97 11.59 -4.64 -2.60
N LEU A 98 10.40 -5.07 -2.16
CA LEU A 98 9.60 -4.36 -1.15
C LEU A 98 10.13 -4.60 0.28
N VAL A 99 11.45 -4.44 0.46
CA VAL A 99 12.16 -4.78 1.71
C VAL A 99 11.78 -3.91 2.90
N SER A 100 11.26 -2.70 2.64
CA SER A 100 10.81 -1.73 3.64
C SER A 100 9.32 -1.84 3.99
N LEU A 101 8.62 -2.84 3.43
CA LEU A 101 7.20 -3.03 3.66
C LEU A 101 6.93 -3.33 5.15
N LYS A 102 6.11 -2.49 5.77
CA LYS A 102 5.75 -2.53 7.19
C LYS A 102 4.25 -2.63 7.44
N THR A 103 3.44 -2.15 6.51
CA THR A 103 1.98 -2.15 6.65
C THR A 103 1.35 -2.80 5.43
N ILE A 104 0.41 -3.71 5.68
CA ILE A 104 -0.45 -4.28 4.66
C ILE A 104 -1.90 -4.09 5.10
N VAL A 105 -2.72 -3.57 4.20
CA VAL A 105 -4.17 -3.47 4.34
C VAL A 105 -4.80 -4.30 3.22
N VAL A 106 -5.60 -5.30 3.55
CA VAL A 106 -6.33 -6.14 2.59
C VAL A 106 -7.82 -6.09 2.91
N GLY A 107 -8.65 -5.68 1.96
CA GLY A 107 -10.11 -5.70 2.08
C GLY A 107 -10.72 -6.64 1.05
N ASP A 108 -11.33 -7.74 1.49
CA ASP A 108 -12.10 -8.68 0.67
C ASP A 108 -11.35 -9.31 -0.54
N CYS A 109 -10.01 -9.25 -0.56
CA CYS A 109 -9.19 -9.81 -1.64
C CYS A 109 -8.84 -11.31 -1.49
N PHE A 110 -9.54 -12.06 -0.62
CA PHE A 110 -9.17 -13.45 -0.29
C PHE A 110 -9.84 -14.52 -1.17
N HIS A 111 -10.44 -14.13 -2.30
CA HIS A 111 -10.85 -15.09 -3.32
C HIS A 111 -9.64 -15.71 -4.04
N SER A 112 -9.84 -16.86 -4.68
CA SER A 112 -8.79 -17.79 -5.12
C SER A 112 -7.67 -17.17 -5.96
N GLU A 113 -7.99 -16.25 -6.88
CA GLU A 113 -7.00 -15.61 -7.77
C GLU A 113 -6.11 -14.61 -7.03
N ASN A 114 -6.69 -13.71 -6.24
CA ASN A 114 -5.94 -12.69 -5.50
C ASN A 114 -5.16 -13.27 -4.32
N TYR A 115 -5.66 -14.35 -3.71
CA TYR A 115 -4.97 -15.04 -2.63
C TYR A 115 -3.56 -15.52 -3.03
N GLN A 116 -3.40 -16.07 -4.24
CA GLN A 116 -2.10 -16.53 -4.74
C GLN A 116 -1.08 -15.39 -4.84
N HIS A 117 -1.55 -14.17 -5.14
CA HIS A 117 -0.70 -13.00 -5.17
C HIS A 117 -0.30 -12.56 -3.76
N LEU A 118 -1.28 -12.47 -2.85
CA LEU A 118 -1.04 -12.06 -1.46
C LEU A 118 -0.04 -12.96 -0.73
N GLN A 119 -0.05 -14.27 -1.00
CA GLN A 119 0.90 -15.21 -0.40
C GLN A 119 2.37 -14.88 -0.69
N LYS A 120 2.64 -14.22 -1.83
CA LYS A 120 4.00 -13.89 -2.30
C LYS A 120 4.58 -12.64 -1.65
N LEU A 121 3.78 -11.86 -0.91
CA LEU A 121 4.25 -10.61 -0.30
C LEU A 121 5.39 -10.86 0.70
N PRO A 122 6.45 -10.01 0.70
CA PRO A 122 7.56 -10.12 1.64
C PRO A 122 7.18 -9.59 3.02
N ILE A 123 6.48 -10.41 3.80
CA ILE A 123 5.95 -10.01 5.12
C ILE A 123 6.98 -10.02 6.25
N LYS A 124 8.25 -10.35 6.01
CA LYS A 124 9.27 -10.54 7.07
C LYS A 124 9.39 -9.36 8.06
N ASN A 125 9.18 -8.14 7.57
CA ASN A 125 9.32 -6.89 8.32
C ASN A 125 7.97 -6.25 8.68
N LEU A 126 6.87 -7.00 8.53
CA LEU A 126 5.54 -6.47 8.69
C LEU A 126 5.28 -6.11 10.17
N ALA A 127 4.98 -4.84 10.41
CA ALA A 127 4.67 -4.31 11.73
C ALA A 127 3.17 -4.16 11.97
N SER A 128 2.40 -3.98 10.89
CA SER A 128 0.96 -3.74 10.94
C SER A 128 0.23 -4.50 9.83
N LEU A 129 -0.84 -5.20 10.21
CA LEU A 129 -1.72 -5.89 9.30
C LEU A 129 -3.18 -5.53 9.58
N HIS A 130 -3.88 -5.10 8.54
CA HIS A 130 -5.32 -4.85 8.56
C HIS A 130 -5.97 -5.75 7.52
N ILE A 131 -6.88 -6.61 7.95
CA ILE A 131 -7.59 -7.54 7.06
C ILE A 131 -9.09 -7.40 7.29
N SER A 132 -9.83 -7.21 6.19
CA SER A 132 -11.26 -7.46 6.10
C SER A 132 -11.49 -8.62 5.14
N TYR A 133 -12.36 -9.56 5.49
CA TYR A 133 -12.75 -10.65 4.61
C TYR A 133 -14.16 -11.17 4.91
N ASP A 134 -14.87 -11.58 3.86
CA ASP A 134 -16.08 -12.38 3.97
C ASP A 134 -15.75 -13.78 4.52
N ARG A 135 -16.58 -14.27 5.45
CA ARG A 135 -16.49 -15.62 6.04
C ARG A 135 -16.33 -16.74 5.01
N LYS A 136 -16.91 -16.62 3.81
CA LYS A 136 -16.73 -17.65 2.76
C LYS A 136 -15.27 -17.82 2.29
N TYR A 137 -14.41 -16.84 2.55
CA TYR A 137 -12.98 -16.86 2.23
C TYR A 137 -12.08 -17.17 3.43
N GLU A 138 -12.65 -17.57 4.56
CA GLU A 138 -11.92 -17.88 5.80
C GLU A 138 -10.81 -18.91 5.59
N THR A 139 -11.05 -19.93 4.75
CA THR A 139 -10.06 -20.96 4.39
C THR A 139 -8.81 -20.40 3.69
N TYR A 140 -8.93 -19.27 3.01
CA TYR A 140 -7.81 -18.56 2.38
C TYR A 140 -7.19 -17.52 3.33
N ALA A 141 -8.03 -16.78 4.06
CA ALA A 141 -7.57 -15.72 4.96
C ALA A 141 -6.76 -16.26 6.15
N LEU A 142 -7.23 -17.32 6.81
CA LEU A 142 -6.62 -17.83 8.03
C LEU A 142 -5.16 -18.28 7.86
N PRO A 143 -4.76 -19.02 6.81
CA PRO A 143 -3.35 -19.35 6.60
C PRO A 143 -2.45 -18.12 6.47
N PHE A 144 -2.92 -17.07 5.79
CA PHE A 144 -2.17 -15.82 5.64
C PHE A 144 -2.05 -15.07 6.98
N ILE A 145 -3.16 -14.97 7.73
CA ILE A 145 -3.18 -14.38 9.07
C ILE A 145 -2.24 -15.14 10.01
N SER A 146 -2.31 -16.47 10.02
CA SER A 146 -1.46 -17.34 10.84
C SER A 146 0.04 -17.14 10.53
N LYS A 147 0.40 -17.05 9.24
CA LYS A 147 1.76 -16.74 8.80
C LYS A 147 2.23 -15.39 9.38
N VAL A 148 1.38 -14.37 9.37
CA VAL A 148 1.72 -13.03 9.90
C VAL A 148 1.78 -13.01 11.43
N LEU A 149 0.89 -13.73 12.13
CA LEU A 149 0.89 -13.84 13.58
C LEU A 149 2.18 -14.45 14.14
N SER A 150 2.89 -15.25 13.34
CA SER A 150 4.18 -15.83 13.73
C SER A 150 5.35 -14.83 13.70
N LEU A 151 5.14 -13.60 13.20
CA LEU A 151 6.20 -12.62 13.03
C LEU A 151 6.50 -11.87 14.35
N PRO A 152 7.77 -11.80 14.77
CA PRO A 152 8.16 -11.05 15.96
C PRO A 152 8.06 -9.54 15.78
N THR A 153 8.00 -9.07 14.52
CA THR A 153 7.91 -7.66 14.14
C THR A 153 6.49 -7.12 14.17
N LEU A 154 5.48 -7.99 14.28
CA LEU A 154 4.08 -7.59 14.28
C LEU A 154 3.71 -6.93 15.61
N HIS A 155 3.16 -5.72 15.54
CA HIS A 155 2.72 -4.96 16.72
C HIS A 155 1.27 -4.50 16.60
N GLN A 156 0.71 -4.50 15.39
CA GLN A 156 -0.67 -4.10 15.14
C GLN A 156 -1.36 -5.12 14.25
N LEU A 157 -2.50 -5.62 14.73
CA LEU A 157 -3.36 -6.51 13.98
C LEU A 157 -4.80 -6.04 14.10
N HIS A 158 -5.44 -5.83 12.96
CA HIS A 158 -6.85 -5.49 12.87
C HIS A 158 -7.55 -6.48 11.94
N LEU A 159 -8.53 -7.22 12.48
CA LEU A 159 -9.28 -8.23 11.75
C LEU A 159 -10.76 -7.85 11.76
N ILE A 160 -11.33 -7.76 10.56
CA ILE A 160 -12.78 -7.63 10.34
C ILE A 160 -13.21 -8.88 9.58
N GLN A 161 -14.17 -9.61 10.14
CA GLN A 161 -14.84 -10.70 9.44
C GLN A 161 -16.27 -10.28 9.15
N SER A 162 -16.64 -10.30 7.87
CA SER A 162 -17.97 -9.90 7.40
C SER A 162 -18.84 -11.15 7.21
N ASN A 163 -20.07 -11.11 7.71
CA ASN A 163 -21.08 -12.15 7.52
C ASN A 163 -22.10 -11.70 6.45
N PHE A 164 -21.69 -11.54 5.18
CA PHE A 164 -22.66 -11.22 4.13
C PHE A 164 -23.22 -12.50 3.50
N THR A 165 -24.34 -12.99 4.03
CA THR A 165 -25.22 -13.91 3.30
C THR A 165 -26.16 -13.08 2.42
N LEU A 166 -25.81 -12.90 1.14
CA LEU A 166 -26.77 -12.48 0.13
C LEU A 166 -27.76 -13.63 -0.13
N LYS A 167 -28.74 -13.76 0.76
CA LYS A 167 -30.00 -14.47 0.52
C LYS A 167 -31.24 -13.57 0.69
N ASP A 168 -31.08 -12.29 1.04
CA ASP A 168 -32.20 -11.37 1.35
C ASP A 168 -32.11 -10.02 0.61
N ILE A 169 -31.93 -10.04 -0.72
CA ILE A 169 -32.38 -8.95 -1.62
C ILE A 169 -32.97 -9.58 -2.88
#